data_AF-A0A535SP13-F1
#
_entry.id   AF-A0A535SP13-F1
#
_cell.length_a   1.000
_cell.length_b   1.000
_cell.length_c   1.000
_cell.angle_alpha   90.00
_cell.angle_beta   90.00
_cell.angle_gamma   90.00
#
_symmetry.space_group_name_H-M   'P 1'
#
loop_
_entity.id
_entity.type
_entity.pdbx_description
1 polymer ?
#
loop_
_entity_poly.entity_id
_entity_poly.type
_entity_poly.pdbx_seq_one_letter_code
_entity_poly.pdbx_strand_id
1 'polypeptide(L)'
;EVSGRLADRVGLINTMVFTHLPSNVLLLLIPFSPTLAWAIALLLARFALSQMDVPARQAYIVSIVPPGERAGAVAMTGAVRGVAMSFGPALAGIAIGAAAFGLPFFAGGGLKIVYDLGLFAAFRNRRAEHES
;
A
#
# COMPACT_ATOMS: atom_id res chain seq x y z
N GLU A 1 4.41 0.94 -19.05
CA GLU A 1 4.12 0.54 -17.66
C GLU A 1 3.90 -0.96 -17.59
N VAL A 2 4.79 -1.69 -16.93
CA VAL A 2 4.66 -3.16 -16.76
C VAL A 2 3.44 -3.51 -15.89
N SER A 3 3.06 -2.61 -14.98
CA SER A 3 1.85 -2.66 -14.18
C SER A 3 0.56 -2.56 -14.99
N GLY A 4 0.49 -1.66 -15.99
CA GLY A 4 -0.69 -1.50 -16.86
C GLY A 4 -0.97 -2.74 -17.71
N ARG A 5 0.08 -3.29 -18.35
CA ARG A 5 -0.04 -4.52 -19.18
C ARG A 5 -0.44 -5.77 -18.39
N LEU A 6 -0.15 -5.83 -17.09
CA LEU A 6 -0.55 -6.94 -16.21
C LEU A 6 -1.99 -6.76 -15.71
N ALA A 7 -2.40 -5.50 -15.47
CA ALA A 7 -3.77 -5.15 -15.11
C ALA A 7 -4.78 -5.51 -16.22
N ASP A 8 -4.44 -5.25 -17.48
CA ASP A 8 -5.30 -5.53 -18.65
C ASP A 8 -5.58 -7.04 -18.88
N ARG A 9 -4.78 -7.94 -18.29
CA ARG A 9 -4.94 -9.40 -18.47
C ARG A 9 -5.51 -10.13 -17.26
N VAL A 10 -5.34 -9.59 -16.05
CA VAL A 10 -5.63 -10.31 -14.78
C VAL A 10 -6.69 -9.59 -13.94
N GLY A 11 -7.02 -8.34 -14.28
CA GLY A 11 -7.94 -7.47 -13.56
C GLY A 11 -7.20 -6.58 -12.56
N LEU A 12 -7.57 -5.29 -12.55
CA LEU A 12 -6.94 -4.23 -11.73
C LEU A 12 -6.77 -4.61 -10.25
N ILE A 13 -7.77 -5.30 -9.69
CA ILE A 13 -7.83 -5.73 -8.30
C ILE A 13 -6.82 -6.84 -8.01
N ASN A 14 -6.67 -7.82 -8.89
CA ASN A 14 -5.68 -8.88 -8.73
C ASN A 14 -4.27 -8.32 -8.81
N THR A 15 -4.00 -7.39 -9.72
CA THR A 15 -2.67 -6.77 -9.86
C THR A 15 -2.30 -5.97 -8.61
N MET A 16 -3.25 -5.22 -8.05
CA MET A 16 -3.05 -4.46 -6.81
C MET A 16 -2.80 -5.37 -5.60
N VAL A 17 -3.54 -6.46 -5.48
CA VAL A 17 -3.36 -7.45 -4.40
C VAL A 17 -2.01 -8.18 -4.54
N PHE A 18 -1.61 -8.54 -5.75
CA PHE A 18 -0.37 -9.27 -6.03
C PHE A 18 0.89 -8.45 -5.76
N THR A 19 0.84 -7.12 -5.87
CA THR A 19 1.97 -6.25 -5.51
C THR A 19 2.00 -5.90 -4.02
N HIS A 20 0.83 -5.72 -3.39
CA HIS A 20 0.76 -5.36 -1.98
C HIS A 20 0.99 -6.52 -1.01
N LEU A 21 0.52 -7.73 -1.33
CA LEU A 21 0.69 -8.90 -0.45
C LEU A 21 2.17 -9.20 -0.17
N PRO A 22 3.05 -9.36 -1.17
CA PRO A 22 4.47 -9.60 -0.94
C PRO A 22 5.12 -8.46 -0.14
N SER A 23 4.77 -7.21 -0.46
CA SER A 23 5.27 -6.02 0.25
C SER A 23 4.89 -6.01 1.73
N ASN A 24 3.65 -6.40 2.06
CA ASN A 24 3.18 -6.47 3.45
C ASN A 24 3.76 -7.68 4.20
N VAL A 25 3.95 -8.81 3.51
CA VAL A 25 4.65 -9.97 4.09
C VAL A 25 6.08 -9.60 4.46
N LEU A 26 6.81 -8.89 3.60
CA LEU A 26 8.14 -8.38 3.92
C LEU A 26 8.13 -7.44 5.14
N LEU A 27 7.09 -6.62 5.29
CA LEU A 27 6.92 -5.75 6.46
C LEU A 27 6.74 -6.56 7.76
N LEU A 28 5.97 -7.66 7.71
CA LEU A 28 5.76 -8.56 8.85
C LEU A 28 6.99 -9.39 9.21
N LEU A 29 7.93 -9.59 8.27
CA LEU A 29 9.16 -10.34 8.50
C LEU A 29 10.25 -9.52 9.20
N ILE A 30 10.16 -8.18 9.19
CA ILE A 30 11.19 -7.30 9.77
C ILE A 30 11.42 -7.56 11.28
N PRO A 31 10.40 -7.71 12.13
CA PRO A 31 10.61 -8.05 13.55
C PRO A 31 11.34 -9.37 13.80
N PHE A 32 11.35 -10.28 12.81
CA PHE A 32 12.04 -11.56 12.88
C PHE A 32 13.47 -11.50 12.31
N SER A 33 13.94 -10.32 11.88
CA SER A 33 15.28 -10.19 11.31
C SER A 33 16.35 -10.53 12.37
N PRO A 34 17.27 -11.46 12.09
CA PRO A 34 18.30 -11.85 13.06
C PRO A 34 19.40 -10.79 13.21
N THR A 35 19.54 -9.88 12.24
CA THR A 35 20.52 -8.78 12.27
C THR A 35 19.96 -7.52 11.62
N LEU A 36 20.58 -6.37 11.91
CA LEU A 36 20.24 -5.08 11.28
C LEU A 36 20.34 -5.13 9.75
N ALA A 37 21.33 -5.85 9.21
CA ALA A 37 21.50 -6.00 7.76
C ALA A 37 20.28 -6.70 7.11
N TRP A 38 19.72 -7.71 7.78
CA TRP A 38 18.48 -8.37 7.32
C TRP A 38 17.26 -7.45 7.38
N ALA A 39 17.11 -6.66 8.45
CA ALA A 39 16.03 -5.66 8.53
C ALA A 39 16.11 -4.64 7.39
N ILE A 40 17.31 -4.12 7.11
CA ILE A 40 17.55 -3.18 6.01
C ILE A 40 17.23 -3.81 4.66
N ALA A 41 17.69 -5.05 4.41
CA ALA A 41 17.41 -5.75 3.16
C ALA A 41 15.89 -5.96 2.94
N LEU A 42 15.16 -6.37 3.98
CA LEU A 42 13.70 -6.51 3.92
C LEU A 42 13.00 -5.17 3.67
N LEU A 43 13.46 -4.08 4.31
CA LEU A 43 12.94 -2.74 4.09
C LEU A 43 13.19 -2.25 2.65
N LEU A 44 14.39 -2.46 2.12
CA LEU A 44 14.73 -2.07 0.74
C LEU A 44 13.94 -2.87 -0.29
N ALA A 45 13.78 -4.18 -0.09
CA ALA A 45 12.96 -5.04 -0.93
C ALA A 45 11.49 -4.59 -0.92
N ARG A 46 10.95 -4.28 0.28
CA ARG A 46 9.61 -3.70 0.42
C ARG A 46 9.49 -2.38 -0.31
N PHE A 47 10.49 -1.50 -0.21
CA PHE A 47 10.47 -0.18 -0.84
C PHE A 47 10.49 -0.29 -2.37
N ALA A 48 11.31 -1.18 -2.92
CA ALA A 48 11.36 -1.45 -4.36
C ALA A 48 10.01 -1.92 -4.91
N LEU A 49 9.28 -2.73 -4.15
CA LEU A 49 7.94 -3.20 -4.52
C LEU A 49 6.85 -2.15 -4.30
N SER A 50 6.97 -1.33 -3.25
CA SER A 50 5.95 -0.34 -2.87
C SER A 50 6.05 0.99 -3.62
N GLN A 51 7.16 1.28 -4.30
CA GLN A 51 7.36 2.55 -4.99
C GLN A 51 6.51 2.74 -6.26
N MET A 52 5.87 1.68 -6.76
CA MET A 52 4.99 1.78 -7.93
C MET A 52 3.59 2.33 -7.60
N ASP A 53 3.19 2.36 -6.32
CA ASP A 53 1.83 2.69 -5.90
C ASP A 53 1.52 4.20 -6.00
N VAL A 54 2.54 5.06 -5.86
CA VAL A 54 2.37 6.52 -5.86
C VAL A 54 2.07 7.08 -7.26
N PRO A 55 2.89 6.83 -8.30
CA PRO A 55 2.60 7.32 -9.65
C PRO A 55 1.32 6.69 -10.24
N ALA A 56 1.06 5.41 -9.97
CA ALA A 56 -0.16 4.74 -10.45
C ALA A 56 -1.44 5.35 -9.85
N ARG A 57 -1.45 5.68 -8.56
CA ARG A 57 -2.60 6.31 -7.89
C ARG A 57 -2.86 7.72 -8.41
N GLN A 58 -1.80 8.48 -8.69
CA GLN A 58 -1.92 9.81 -9.29
C GLN A 58 -2.51 9.73 -10.70
N ALA A 59 -2.04 8.80 -11.53
CA ALA A 59 -2.60 8.55 -12.86
C ALA A 59 -4.09 8.16 -12.80
N TYR A 60 -4.49 7.34 -11.83
CA TYR A 60 -5.89 6.94 -11.64
C TYR A 60 -6.80 8.10 -11.22
N ILE A 61 -6.39 8.95 -10.27
CA ILE A 61 -7.19 10.13 -9.88
C ILE A 61 -7.40 11.06 -11.08
N VAL A 62 -6.36 11.24 -11.89
CA VAL A 62 -6.43 12.07 -13.10
C VAL A 62 -7.35 11.47 -14.16
N SER A 63 -7.48 10.13 -14.24
CA SER A 63 -8.35 9.48 -15.22
C SER A 63 -9.83 9.49 -14.86
N ILE A 64 -10.19 9.52 -13.57
CA ILE A 64 -11.59 9.49 -13.12
C ILE A 64 -12.17 10.87 -12.76
N VAL A 65 -11.33 11.91 -12.64
CA VAL A 65 -11.75 13.27 -12.25
C VAL A 65 -11.74 14.23 -13.45
N PRO A 66 -12.80 15.06 -13.63
CA PRO A 66 -12.85 16.08 -14.68
C PRO A 66 -11.66 17.06 -14.63
N PRO A 67 -11.16 17.56 -15.76
CA PRO A 67 -9.93 18.36 -15.82
C PRO A 67 -9.87 19.54 -14.85
N GLY A 68 -10.99 20.23 -14.62
CA GLY A 68 -11.08 21.37 -13.69
C GLY A 68 -11.01 20.99 -12.21
N GLU A 69 -11.27 19.74 -11.85
CA GLU A 69 -11.36 19.28 -10.46
C GLU A 69 -10.14 18.46 -10.02
N ARG A 70 -9.27 18.04 -10.96
CA ARG A 70 -8.10 17.19 -10.69
C ARG A 70 -7.16 17.78 -9.65
N ALA A 71 -6.88 19.08 -9.72
CA ALA A 71 -6.00 19.75 -8.77
C ALA A 71 -6.57 19.67 -7.34
N GLY A 72 -7.88 19.88 -7.18
CA GLY A 72 -8.58 19.75 -5.90
C GLY A 72 -8.58 18.31 -5.38
N ALA A 73 -8.85 17.33 -6.25
CA ALA A 73 -8.85 15.91 -5.88
C ALA A 73 -7.45 15.43 -5.45
N VAL A 74 -6.40 15.82 -6.17
CA VAL A 74 -5.01 15.51 -5.82
C VAL A 74 -4.61 16.22 -4.53
N ALA A 75 -5.00 17.49 -4.34
CA ALA A 75 -4.71 18.24 -3.12
C ALA A 75 -5.41 17.63 -1.89
N MET A 76 -6.69 17.28 -2.00
CA MET A 76 -7.46 16.67 -0.92
C MET A 76 -6.90 15.30 -0.53
N THR A 77 -6.62 14.44 -1.51
CA THR A 77 -6.02 13.12 -1.24
C THR A 77 -4.62 13.25 -0.64
N GLY A 78 -3.84 14.22 -1.10
CA GLY A 78 -2.55 14.59 -0.50
C GLY A 78 -2.67 15.06 0.95
N ALA A 79 -3.64 15.92 1.25
CA ALA A 79 -3.88 16.45 2.59
C ALA A 79 -4.28 15.34 3.57
N VAL A 80 -5.25 14.50 3.22
CA VAL A 80 -5.67 13.35 4.03
C VAL A 80 -4.48 12.42 4.30
N ARG A 81 -3.66 12.16 3.28
CA ARG A 81 -2.45 11.34 3.43
C ARG A 81 -1.42 11.99 4.35
N GLY A 82 -1.19 13.30 4.21
CA GLY A 82 -0.25 14.04 5.05
C GLY A 82 -0.65 14.00 6.53
N VAL A 83 -1.94 14.20 6.81
CA VAL A 83 -2.50 14.05 8.15
C VAL A 83 -2.32 12.62 8.67
N ALA A 84 -2.64 11.60 7.88
CA ALA A 84 -2.43 10.21 8.29
C ALA A 84 -0.94 9.89 8.56
N MET A 85 -0.04 10.47 7.77
CA MET A 85 1.41 10.28 7.91
C MET A 85 2.01 11.01 9.12
N SER A 86 1.41 12.10 9.60
CA SER A 86 1.93 12.83 10.77
C SER A 86 1.78 12.05 12.07
N PHE A 87 0.73 11.22 12.18
CA PHE A 87 0.51 10.37 13.36
C PHE A 87 1.40 9.12 13.38
N GLY A 88 1.85 8.65 12.21
CA GLY A 88 2.63 7.41 12.08
C GLY A 88 3.89 7.37 12.96
N PRO A 89 4.80 8.37 12.87
CA PRO A 89 6.01 8.43 13.69
C PRO A 89 5.73 8.49 15.20
N ALA A 90 4.71 9.23 15.63
CA ALA A 90 4.36 9.35 17.04
C ALA A 90 3.89 8.01 17.63
N LEU A 91 2.99 7.32 16.91
CA LEU A 91 2.50 5.99 17.30
C LEU A 91 3.63 4.95 17.32
N ALA A 92 4.52 4.97 16.31
CA ALA A 92 5.67 4.09 16.26
C ALA A 92 6.65 4.36 17.42
N GLY A 93 6.90 5.64 17.74
CA GLY A 93 7.76 6.05 18.85
C GLY A 93 7.24 5.58 20.20
N ILE A 94 5.93 5.72 20.46
CA ILE A 94 5.29 5.21 21.69
C ILE A 94 5.45 3.68 21.79
N ALA A 95 5.18 2.96 20.70
CA ALA A 95 5.27 1.50 20.68
C ALA A 95 6.70 0.99 20.91
N ILE A 96 7.69 1.63 20.28
CA ILE A 96 9.11 1.33 20.50
C ILE A 96 9.52 1.65 21.94
N GLY A 97 9.08 2.79 22.49
CA GLY A 97 9.35 3.19 23.87
C GLY A 97 8.77 2.23 24.91
N ALA A 98 7.67 1.56 24.60
CA ALA A 98 7.08 0.51 25.43
C ALA A 98 7.72 -0.88 25.26
N ALA A 99 8.90 -0.98 24.62
CA ALA A 99 9.59 -2.23 24.24
C ALA A 99 8.77 -3.14 23.32
N ALA A 100 7.71 -2.63 22.69
CA ALA A 100 6.86 -3.35 21.75
C ALA A 100 7.34 -3.13 20.30
N PHE A 101 8.62 -3.43 20.03
CA PHE A 101 9.29 -3.14 18.76
C PHE A 101 8.59 -3.74 17.52
N GLY A 102 7.92 -4.89 17.67
CA GLY A 102 7.17 -5.53 16.58
C GLY A 102 5.80 -4.90 16.32
N LEU A 103 5.23 -4.16 17.29
CA LEU A 103 3.85 -3.69 17.23
C LEU A 103 3.57 -2.77 16.02
N PRO A 104 4.41 -1.80 15.64
CA PRO A 104 4.18 -0.98 14.45
C PRO A 104 4.17 -1.79 13.16
N PHE A 105 5.01 -2.82 13.07
CA PHE A 105 5.13 -3.69 11.90
C PHE A 105 3.92 -4.63 11.77
N PHE A 106 3.51 -5.25 12.87
CA PHE A 106 2.32 -6.11 12.91
C PHE A 106 1.03 -5.33 12.70
N ALA A 107 0.88 -4.17 13.35
CA ALA A 107 -0.29 -3.32 13.16
C ALA A 107 -0.38 -2.79 11.72
N GLY A 108 0.72 -2.25 11.17
CA GLY A 108 0.74 -1.73 9.81
C GLY A 108 0.57 -2.81 8.75
N GLY A 109 1.34 -3.90 8.83
CA GLY A 109 1.30 -5.02 7.87
C GLY A 109 0.01 -5.82 7.96
N GLY A 110 -0.45 -6.13 9.17
CA GLY A 110 -1.67 -6.88 9.42
C GLY A 110 -2.91 -6.14 8.95
N LEU A 111 -3.04 -4.85 9.30
CA LEU A 111 -4.18 -4.04 8.86
C LEU A 111 -4.27 -3.96 7.33
N LYS A 112 -3.13 -3.77 6.65
CA LYS A 112 -3.10 -3.71 5.20
C LYS A 112 -3.44 -5.05 4.55
N ILE A 113 -2.95 -6.17 5.09
CA ILE A 113 -3.30 -7.52 4.61
C ILE A 113 -4.80 -7.79 4.77
N VAL A 114 -5.39 -7.45 5.92
CA VAL A 114 -6.83 -7.61 6.14
C VAL A 114 -7.64 -6.79 5.14
N TYR A 115 -7.23 -5.55 4.87
CA TYR A 115 -7.84 -4.71 3.85
C TYR A 115 -7.73 -5.33 2.46
N ASP A 116 -6.54 -5.77 2.04
CA ASP A 116 -6.30 -6.35 0.71
C ASP A 116 -7.09 -7.65 0.53
N LEU A 117 -7.14 -8.52 1.55
CA LEU A 117 -7.93 -9.76 1.54
C LEU A 117 -9.43 -9.49 1.54
N GLY A 118 -9.89 -8.47 2.28
CA GLY A 118 -11.28 -8.04 2.29
C GLY A 118 -11.73 -7.51 0.94
N LEU A 119 -10.90 -6.67 0.31
CA LEU A 119 -11.11 -6.17 -1.05
C LEU A 119 -11.14 -7.32 -2.05
N PHE A 120 -10.17 -8.24 -1.98
CA PHE A 120 -10.14 -9.42 -2.83
C PHE A 120 -11.40 -10.28 -2.66
N ALA A 121 -11.80 -10.59 -1.42
CA ALA A 121 -12.98 -11.41 -1.15
C ALA A 121 -14.29 -10.75 -1.63
N ALA A 122 -14.42 -9.43 -1.46
CA ALA A 122 -15.60 -8.68 -1.88
C ALA A 122 -15.73 -8.57 -3.40
N PHE A 123 -14.60 -8.47 -4.12
CA PHE A 123 -14.60 -8.19 -5.55
C PHE A 123 -14.16 -9.36 -6.45
N ARG A 124 -13.66 -10.49 -5.90
CA ARG A 124 -13.25 -11.67 -6.70
C ARG A 124 -14.35 -12.23 -7.60
N ASN A 125 -15.62 -12.03 -7.23
CA ASN A 125 -16.78 -12.50 -7.99
C ASN A 125 -17.44 -11.40 -8.84
N ARG A 126 -16.96 -10.16 -8.78
CA ARG A 126 -17.44 -9.08 -9.65
C ARG A 126 -16.40 -8.88 -10.76
N ARG A 127 -16.68 -9.42 -11.96
CA ARG A 127 -16.01 -8.91 -13.17
C ARG A 127 -16.28 -7.41 -13.22
N ALA A 128 -15.23 -6.60 -13.36
CA ALA A 128 -15.37 -5.17 -13.49
C ALA A 128 -16.21 -4.87 -14.74
N GLU A 129 -17.47 -4.49 -14.54
CA GLU A 129 -18.41 -4.06 -15.60
C GLU A 129 -18.04 -2.70 -16.22
N HIS A 130 -16.88 -2.13 -15.85
CA HIS A 130 -16.43 -0.81 -16.33
C HIS A 130 -15.36 -0.85 -17.42
N GLU A 131 -15.15 -2.02 -18.05
CA GLU A 131 -14.27 -2.19 -19.22
C GLU A 131 -15.04 -2.76 -20.42
N SER A 132 -16.19 -2.16 -20.75
CA SER A 132 -16.86 -2.31 -22.05
C SER A 132 -16.98 -0.97 -22.74
#